data_AF-A0A6N7H1B4-F1
#
_entry.id   AF-A0A6N7H1B4-F1
#
_cell.length_a   1.000
_cell.length_b   1.000
_cell.length_c   1.000
_cell.angle_alpha   90.00
_cell.angle_beta   90.00
_cell.angle_gamma   90.00
#
_symmetry.space_group_name_H-M   'P 1'
#
loop_
_entity.id
_entity.type
_entity.pdbx_description
1 polymer ?
#
loop_
_entity_poly.entity_id
_entity_poly.type
_entity_poly.pdbx_seq_one_letter_code
_entity_poly.pdbx_strand_id
1 'polypeptide(L)'
;MVLSLLGILASVLAAPAGADTRRTPAECAATLDCTAADIDLMTMAERLEFVRAMQEGPGAQLGVTDRWRNIEGVITFFRDHRLGAPGTWVSYVDAGIVEGIERGIAIALGRSDDGFGNPGSATWATYITGVAEGTWATRGAHDRAWSEAEQASTEHGVAVAESHGQYATGVEQRFYQFSETYRWALRNRPFALDLLAVYGWLIHPDLAGARVPFYDWFTDVRESAPSIKGCEMAYGFAQLHPIAGVLGAAGLFLAYVTELFDEYQAR
;
A
#
# COMPACT_ATOMS: atom_id res chain seq x y z
N MET A 1 11.19 -57.77 52.09
CA MET A 1 11.77 -56.64 51.34
C MET A 1 10.96 -56.47 50.06
N VAL A 2 10.05 -55.51 50.07
CA VAL A 2 9.12 -55.20 48.97
C VAL A 2 9.65 -53.94 48.29
N LEU A 3 10.03 -54.02 47.02
CA LEU A 3 10.33 -52.84 46.19
C LEU A 3 9.10 -52.55 45.33
N SER A 4 8.37 -51.49 45.70
CA SER A 4 7.26 -50.94 44.94
C SER A 4 7.79 -49.98 43.87
N LEU A 5 7.59 -50.31 42.59
CA LEU A 5 7.76 -49.42 41.45
C LEU A 5 6.45 -48.67 41.20
N LEU A 6 6.42 -47.39 41.57
CA LEU A 6 5.36 -46.46 41.22
C LEU A 6 5.65 -45.87 39.83
N GLY A 7 4.92 -46.35 38.82
CA GLY A 7 4.89 -45.74 37.49
C GLY A 7 4.00 -44.50 37.50
N ILE A 8 4.59 -43.33 37.29
CA ILE A 8 3.86 -42.08 37.08
C ILE A 8 3.48 -42.01 35.60
N LEU A 9 2.20 -42.23 35.30
CA LEU A 9 1.60 -41.98 34.00
C LEU A 9 1.35 -40.46 33.89
N ALA A 10 2.21 -39.75 33.16
CA ALA A 10 2.01 -38.33 32.87
C ALA A 10 1.04 -38.19 31.68
N SER A 11 -0.22 -37.94 31.98
CA SER A 11 -1.25 -37.59 30.99
C SER A 11 -0.99 -36.18 30.46
N VAL A 12 -0.39 -36.06 29.28
CA VAL A 12 -0.32 -34.79 28.53
C VAL A 12 -1.72 -34.50 28.00
N LEU A 13 -2.50 -33.74 28.76
CA LEU A 13 -3.72 -33.10 28.26
C LEU A 13 -3.28 -32.02 27.27
N ALA A 14 -3.38 -32.32 25.97
CA ALA A 14 -3.31 -31.30 24.93
C ALA A 14 -4.43 -30.28 25.19
N ALA A 15 -4.06 -29.02 25.44
CA ALA A 15 -5.03 -27.95 25.54
C ALA A 15 -5.82 -27.88 24.22
N PRO A 16 -7.15 -27.66 24.26
CA PRO A 16 -7.93 -27.48 23.05
C PRO A 16 -7.40 -26.26 22.31
N ALA A 17 -7.02 -26.44 21.04
CA ALA A 17 -6.70 -25.33 20.16
C ALA A 17 -7.93 -24.40 20.12
N GLY A 18 -7.78 -23.18 20.64
CA GLY A 18 -8.82 -22.16 20.51
C GLY A 18 -9.08 -21.91 19.03
N ALA A 19 -10.36 -21.96 18.63
CA ALA A 19 -10.74 -21.58 17.28
C ALA A 19 -10.30 -20.13 17.04
N ASP A 20 -9.56 -19.89 15.97
CA ASP A 20 -9.18 -18.55 15.55
C ASP A 20 -10.46 -17.82 15.11
N THR A 21 -10.89 -16.82 15.89
CA THR A 21 -12.10 -16.05 15.62
C THR A 21 -11.84 -14.89 14.65
N ARG A 22 -10.62 -14.76 14.12
CA ARG A 22 -10.28 -13.73 13.13
C ARG A 22 -11.03 -13.99 11.83
N ARG A 23 -11.51 -12.91 11.21
CA ARG A 23 -12.14 -12.97 9.89
C ARG A 23 -11.08 -13.24 8.83
N THR A 24 -11.40 -14.12 7.90
CA THR A 24 -10.49 -14.47 6.81
C THR A 24 -10.50 -13.38 5.72
N PRO A 25 -9.43 -13.26 4.91
CA PRO A 25 -9.39 -12.37 3.75
C PRO A 25 -10.60 -12.52 2.82
N ALA A 26 -11.04 -13.76 2.57
CA ALA A 26 -12.16 -14.05 1.70
C ALA A 26 -13.51 -13.60 2.29
N GLU A 27 -13.70 -13.76 3.61
CA GLU A 27 -14.88 -13.26 4.30
C GLU A 27 -14.95 -11.73 4.23
N CYS A 28 -13.84 -11.04 4.53
CA CYS A 28 -13.77 -9.58 4.42
C CYS A 28 -14.07 -9.09 2.99
N ALA A 29 -13.50 -9.72 1.96
CA ALA A 29 -13.77 -9.34 0.57
C ALA A 29 -15.22 -9.59 0.13
N ALA A 30 -15.87 -10.61 0.69
CA ALA A 30 -17.25 -10.93 0.37
C ALA A 30 -18.23 -9.93 1.00
N THR A 31 -18.01 -9.56 2.26
CA THR A 31 -18.92 -8.71 3.04
C THR A 31 -18.64 -7.23 2.88
N LEU A 32 -17.37 -6.85 2.65
CA LEU A 32 -16.89 -5.47 2.62
C LEU A 32 -17.35 -4.73 3.88
N ASP A 33 -16.97 -5.23 5.06
CA ASP A 33 -17.30 -4.70 6.40
C ASP A 33 -16.22 -5.00 7.47
N CYS A 34 -14.99 -5.29 7.04
CA CYS A 34 -13.85 -5.41 7.93
C CYS A 34 -13.31 -4.02 8.29
N THR A 35 -13.02 -3.85 9.58
CA THR A 35 -12.47 -2.63 10.13
C THR A 35 -10.94 -2.63 10.01
N ALA A 36 -10.30 -1.48 10.17
CA ALA A 36 -8.84 -1.39 10.28
C ALA A 36 -8.28 -2.30 11.38
N ALA A 37 -9.04 -2.56 12.45
CA ALA A 37 -8.66 -3.50 13.51
C ALA A 37 -8.69 -4.97 13.03
N ASP A 38 -9.69 -5.35 12.23
CA ASP A 38 -9.72 -6.69 11.62
C ASP A 38 -8.55 -6.88 10.64
N ILE A 39 -8.24 -5.84 9.87
CA ILE A 39 -7.17 -5.87 8.87
C ILE A 39 -5.77 -5.83 9.52
N ASP A 40 -5.58 -5.11 10.63
CA ASP A 40 -4.33 -5.11 11.40
C ASP A 40 -3.96 -6.51 11.90
N LEU A 41 -4.96 -7.35 12.21
CA LEU A 41 -4.75 -8.74 12.62
C LEU A 41 -4.34 -9.67 11.46
N MET A 42 -4.39 -9.21 10.21
CA MET A 42 -3.91 -9.95 9.05
C MET A 42 -2.40 -9.80 8.91
N THR A 43 -1.73 -10.91 8.61
CA THR A 43 -0.37 -10.87 8.07
C THR A 43 -0.35 -10.17 6.71
N MET A 44 0.81 -9.66 6.28
CA MET A 44 0.95 -9.08 4.93
C MET A 44 0.59 -10.08 3.81
N ALA A 45 0.77 -11.38 4.02
CA ALA A 45 0.33 -12.40 3.07
C ALA A 45 -1.20 -12.47 2.97
N GLU A 46 -1.89 -12.57 4.11
CA GLU A 46 -3.36 -12.54 4.18
C GLU A 46 -3.92 -11.22 3.61
N ARG A 47 -3.27 -10.09 3.86
CA ARG A 47 -3.68 -8.79 3.34
C ARG A 47 -3.51 -8.68 1.83
N LEU A 48 -2.45 -9.27 1.27
CA LEU A 48 -2.27 -9.38 -0.18
C LEU A 48 -3.38 -10.24 -0.81
N GLU A 49 -3.74 -11.36 -0.17
CA GLU A 49 -4.89 -12.17 -0.59
C GLU A 49 -6.19 -11.38 -0.53
N PHE A 50 -6.37 -10.57 0.51
CA PHE A 50 -7.55 -9.74 0.69
C PHE A 50 -7.69 -8.71 -0.43
N VAL A 51 -6.64 -7.94 -0.75
CA VAL A 51 -6.65 -6.97 -1.85
C VAL A 51 -6.95 -7.65 -3.19
N ARG A 52 -6.39 -8.83 -3.45
CA ARG A 52 -6.67 -9.61 -4.66
C ARG A 52 -8.12 -10.08 -4.73
N ALA A 53 -8.65 -10.60 -3.62
CA ALA A 53 -10.05 -11.01 -3.54
C ALA A 53 -11.01 -9.84 -3.77
N MET A 54 -10.68 -8.64 -3.28
CA MET A 54 -11.44 -7.42 -3.58
C MET A 54 -11.39 -7.07 -5.08
N GLN A 55 -10.23 -7.16 -5.73
CA GLN A 55 -10.11 -6.92 -7.18
C GLN A 55 -10.92 -7.91 -8.01
N GLU A 56 -10.80 -9.20 -7.71
CA GLU A 56 -11.41 -10.29 -8.49
C GLU A 56 -12.91 -10.41 -8.25
N GLY A 57 -13.40 -10.05 -7.06
CA GLY A 57 -14.80 -10.15 -6.68
C GLY A 57 -15.56 -8.83 -6.86
N PRO A 58 -15.73 -8.03 -5.79
CA PRO A 58 -16.54 -6.83 -5.82
C PRO A 58 -15.97 -5.70 -6.70
N GLY A 59 -14.65 -5.55 -6.81
CA GLY A 59 -14.00 -4.60 -7.71
C GLY A 59 -14.24 -4.91 -9.18
N ALA A 60 -14.33 -6.19 -9.56
CA ALA A 60 -14.66 -6.61 -10.92
C ALA A 60 -16.06 -6.15 -11.37
N GLN A 61 -17.02 -6.07 -10.44
CA GLN A 61 -18.38 -5.57 -10.72
C GLN A 61 -18.38 -4.08 -11.11
N LEU A 62 -17.32 -3.36 -10.74
CA LEU A 62 -17.13 -1.93 -11.02
C LEU A 62 -16.05 -1.66 -12.09
N GLY A 63 -15.49 -2.72 -12.71
CA GLY A 63 -14.46 -2.58 -13.73
C GLY A 63 -13.10 -2.10 -13.21
N VAL A 64 -12.80 -2.28 -11.91
CA VAL A 64 -11.55 -1.84 -11.26
C VAL A 64 -10.64 -3.03 -10.86
N THR A 65 -10.53 -4.04 -11.73
CA THR A 65 -9.81 -5.30 -11.45
C THR A 65 -8.29 -5.19 -11.29
N ASP A 66 -7.71 -4.07 -11.70
CA ASP A 66 -6.26 -3.84 -11.72
C ASP A 66 -5.84 -2.60 -10.92
N ARG A 67 -6.76 -1.86 -10.30
CA ARG A 67 -6.48 -0.51 -9.77
C ARG A 67 -5.69 -0.49 -8.47
N TRP A 68 -5.41 -1.63 -7.86
CA TRP A 68 -4.63 -1.74 -6.63
C TRP A 68 -3.39 -2.62 -6.79
N ARG A 69 -2.98 -2.95 -8.02
CA ARG A 69 -1.72 -3.67 -8.31
C ARG A 69 -0.50 -2.95 -7.74
N ASN A 70 -0.52 -1.62 -7.72
CA ASN A 70 0.50 -0.84 -7.03
C ASN A 70 0.55 -1.12 -5.53
N ILE A 71 -0.60 -1.17 -4.85
CA ILE A 71 -0.73 -1.52 -3.43
C ILE A 71 -0.29 -2.98 -3.20
N GLU A 72 -0.64 -3.91 -4.08
CA GLU A 72 -0.13 -5.28 -4.02
C GLU A 72 1.40 -5.33 -3.99
N GLY A 73 2.07 -4.46 -4.76
CA GLY A 73 3.52 -4.36 -4.77
C GLY A 73 4.10 -3.80 -3.46
N VAL A 74 3.44 -2.83 -2.83
CA VAL A 74 3.84 -2.32 -1.49
C VAL A 74 3.69 -3.41 -0.43
N ILE A 75 2.56 -4.11 -0.40
CA ILE A 75 2.32 -5.22 0.55
C ILE A 75 3.29 -6.37 0.30
N THR A 76 3.58 -6.69 -0.97
CA THR A 76 4.59 -7.69 -1.35
C THR A 76 5.96 -7.32 -0.80
N PHE A 77 6.37 -6.06 -0.96
CA PHE A 77 7.61 -5.56 -0.38
C PHE A 77 7.62 -5.70 1.16
N PHE A 78 6.55 -5.29 1.86
CA PHE A 78 6.47 -5.43 3.32
C PHE A 78 6.58 -6.89 3.76
N ARG A 79 5.89 -7.81 3.08
CA ARG A 79 6.00 -9.25 3.33
C ARG A 79 7.44 -9.73 3.20
N ASP A 80 8.11 -9.39 2.10
CA ASP A 80 9.44 -9.90 1.76
C ASP A 80 10.53 -9.35 2.72
N HIS A 81 10.32 -8.14 3.26
CA HIS A 81 11.18 -7.53 4.28
C HIS A 81 10.74 -7.80 5.73
N ARG A 82 9.67 -8.58 5.94
CA ARG A 82 9.09 -8.88 7.26
C ARG A 82 8.70 -7.62 8.04
N LEU A 83 8.17 -6.63 7.34
CA LEU A 83 7.57 -5.42 7.88
C LEU A 83 6.06 -5.60 8.04
N GLY A 84 5.44 -4.79 8.91
CA GLY A 84 3.99 -4.82 9.08
C GLY A 84 3.46 -6.03 9.85
N ALA A 85 4.17 -6.47 10.90
CA ALA A 85 3.56 -7.39 11.86
C ALA A 85 2.34 -6.72 12.54
N PRO A 86 1.29 -7.48 12.92
CA PRO A 86 0.12 -6.91 13.60
C PRO A 86 0.49 -6.01 14.79
N GLY A 87 -0.19 -4.89 14.93
CA GLY A 87 0.05 -3.89 15.97
C GLY A 87 1.32 -3.06 15.80
N THR A 88 2.04 -3.17 14.68
CA THR A 88 3.16 -2.27 14.34
C THR A 88 2.66 -1.04 13.58
N TRP A 89 3.46 0.04 13.58
CA TRP A 89 3.12 1.25 12.82
C TRP A 89 2.83 0.97 11.35
N VAL A 90 3.68 0.20 10.65
CA VAL A 90 3.45 -0.19 9.25
C VAL A 90 2.14 -0.95 9.08
N SER A 91 1.81 -1.86 10.01
CA SER A 91 0.56 -2.63 9.91
C SER A 91 -0.67 -1.73 10.01
N TYR A 92 -0.71 -0.79 10.96
CA TYR A 92 -1.81 0.16 11.11
C TYR A 92 -1.96 1.08 9.89
N VAL A 93 -0.84 1.61 9.37
CA VAL A 93 -0.87 2.49 8.20
C VAL A 93 -1.45 1.78 6.98
N ASP A 94 -0.92 0.60 6.68
CA ASP A 94 -1.37 -0.20 5.54
C ASP A 94 -2.79 -0.77 5.75
N ALA A 95 -3.19 -1.06 7.00
CA ALA A 95 -4.57 -1.42 7.33
C ALA A 95 -5.54 -0.26 7.03
N GLY A 96 -5.16 0.98 7.32
CA GLY A 96 -5.94 2.16 6.95
C GLY A 96 -6.10 2.33 5.44
N ILE A 97 -5.05 2.04 4.64
CA ILE A 97 -5.10 2.01 3.17
C ILE A 97 -6.10 0.96 2.67
N VAL A 98 -5.98 -0.27 3.15
CA VAL A 98 -6.81 -1.39 2.71
C VAL A 98 -8.27 -1.22 3.16
N GLU A 99 -8.52 -0.71 4.36
CA GLU A 99 -9.86 -0.36 4.82
C GLU A 99 -10.49 0.70 3.89
N GLY A 100 -9.75 1.77 3.56
CA GLY A 100 -10.25 2.81 2.67
C GLY A 100 -10.66 2.26 1.30
N ILE A 101 -9.88 1.31 0.75
CA ILE A 101 -10.22 0.62 -0.50
C ILE A 101 -11.49 -0.22 -0.32
N GLU A 102 -11.54 -1.08 0.70
CA GLU A 102 -12.67 -1.95 0.99
C GLU A 102 -13.98 -1.15 1.13
N ARG A 103 -13.95 -0.13 1.98
CA ARG A 103 -15.09 0.75 2.24
C ARG A 103 -15.45 1.55 1.00
N GLY A 104 -14.47 2.01 0.23
CA GLY A 104 -14.70 2.69 -1.04
C GLY A 104 -15.45 1.83 -2.05
N ILE A 105 -15.11 0.53 -2.14
CA ILE A 105 -15.84 -0.43 -2.97
C ILE A 105 -17.26 -0.64 -2.44
N ALA A 106 -17.44 -0.79 -1.13
CA ALA A 106 -18.76 -0.96 -0.51
C ALA A 106 -19.70 0.20 -0.84
N ILE A 107 -19.18 1.44 -0.75
CA ILE A 107 -19.90 2.67 -1.07
C ILE A 107 -20.20 2.77 -2.56
N ALA A 108 -19.22 2.50 -3.43
CA ALA A 108 -19.43 2.54 -4.88
C ALA A 108 -20.44 1.48 -5.37
N LEU A 109 -20.52 0.33 -4.71
CA LEU A 109 -21.55 -0.69 -4.97
C LEU A 109 -22.92 -0.36 -4.37
N GLY A 110 -23.04 0.70 -3.56
CA GLY A 110 -24.26 1.04 -2.83
C GLY A 110 -24.62 0.04 -1.74
N ARG A 111 -23.66 -0.73 -1.23
CA ARG A 111 -23.87 -1.74 -0.17
C ARG A 111 -23.84 -1.13 1.23
N SER A 112 -23.17 0.00 1.41
CA SER A 112 -23.04 0.72 2.67
C SER A 112 -22.62 2.18 2.42
N ASP A 113 -22.90 3.08 3.34
CA ASP A 113 -22.40 4.46 3.40
C ASP A 113 -21.37 4.67 4.53
N ASP A 114 -21.11 3.64 5.33
CA ASP A 114 -20.19 3.71 6.46
C ASP A 114 -18.74 3.62 5.97
N GLY A 115 -17.90 4.55 6.42
CA GLY A 115 -16.46 4.56 6.16
C GLY A 115 -15.61 4.23 7.37
N PHE A 116 -16.21 3.85 8.51
CA PHE A 116 -15.55 3.62 9.81
C PHE A 116 -14.71 4.80 10.34
N GLY A 117 -14.99 6.01 9.85
CA GLY A 117 -14.23 7.22 10.18
C GLY A 117 -12.97 7.42 9.32
N ASN A 118 -12.70 6.53 8.36
CA ASN A 118 -11.62 6.67 7.40
C ASN A 118 -12.04 7.63 6.26
N PRO A 119 -11.44 8.84 6.16
CA PRO A 119 -11.78 9.81 5.12
C PRO A 119 -11.42 9.32 3.71
N GLY A 120 -10.51 8.35 3.61
CA GLY A 120 -10.15 7.69 2.37
C GLY A 120 -11.30 6.90 1.74
N SER A 121 -12.24 6.38 2.55
CA SER A 121 -13.38 5.60 2.06
C SER A 121 -14.23 6.36 1.03
N ALA A 122 -14.56 7.63 1.31
CA ALA A 122 -15.37 8.45 0.42
C ALA A 122 -14.60 8.89 -0.85
N THR A 123 -13.30 9.13 -0.73
CA THR A 123 -12.44 9.50 -1.87
C THR A 123 -12.18 8.30 -2.78
N TRP A 124 -11.96 7.10 -2.22
CA TRP A 124 -11.93 5.85 -2.98
C TRP A 124 -13.24 5.57 -3.71
N ALA A 125 -14.38 5.72 -3.03
CA ALA A 125 -15.68 5.55 -3.68
C ALA A 125 -15.85 6.49 -4.88
N THR A 126 -15.47 7.76 -4.71
CA THR A 126 -15.50 8.75 -5.81
C THR A 126 -14.60 8.34 -6.97
N TYR A 127 -13.36 7.92 -6.67
CA TYR A 127 -12.43 7.40 -7.68
C TYR A 127 -13.02 6.21 -8.44
N ILE A 128 -13.50 5.20 -7.72
CA ILE A 128 -14.00 3.94 -8.28
C ILE A 128 -15.23 4.19 -9.16
N THR A 129 -16.21 4.95 -8.67
CA THR A 129 -17.39 5.34 -9.46
C THR A 129 -16.99 6.09 -10.73
N GLY A 130 -16.06 7.04 -10.63
CA GLY A 130 -15.56 7.76 -11.80
C GLY A 130 -14.82 6.87 -12.81
N VAL A 131 -14.18 5.78 -12.37
CA VAL A 131 -13.60 4.78 -13.29
C VAL A 131 -14.72 4.00 -14.00
N ALA A 132 -15.70 3.51 -13.24
CA ALA A 132 -16.83 2.75 -13.77
C ALA A 132 -17.66 3.56 -14.79
N GLU A 133 -17.81 4.86 -14.56
CA GLU A 133 -18.57 5.78 -15.42
C GLU A 133 -17.74 6.39 -16.55
N GLY A 134 -16.41 6.22 -16.55
CA GLY A 134 -15.51 6.84 -17.53
C GLY A 134 -15.35 8.35 -17.36
N THR A 135 -15.58 8.88 -16.16
CA THR A 135 -15.57 10.32 -15.84
C THR A 135 -14.16 10.92 -15.82
N TRP A 136 -13.14 10.09 -15.60
CA TRP A 136 -11.73 10.53 -15.57
C TRP A 136 -11.14 10.69 -16.98
N ALA A 137 -11.39 11.85 -17.60
CA ALA A 137 -11.05 12.12 -19.00
C ALA A 137 -9.55 12.04 -19.38
N THR A 138 -8.63 12.04 -18.41
CA THR A 138 -7.18 12.02 -18.67
C THR A 138 -6.45 11.14 -17.65
N ARG A 139 -5.27 10.65 -18.03
CA ARG A 139 -4.36 9.94 -17.11
C ARG A 139 -4.04 10.77 -15.86
N GLY A 140 -3.77 12.07 -16.03
CA GLY A 140 -3.49 12.95 -14.89
C GLY A 140 -4.68 13.11 -13.93
N ALA A 141 -5.92 13.06 -14.44
CA ALA A 141 -7.11 13.07 -13.59
C ALA A 141 -7.26 11.75 -12.80
N HIS A 142 -7.00 10.61 -13.44
CA HIS A 142 -6.94 9.31 -12.77
C HIS A 142 -5.88 9.29 -11.66
N ASP A 143 -4.64 9.65 -12.01
CA ASP A 143 -3.48 9.61 -11.10
C ASP A 143 -3.72 10.51 -9.88
N ARG A 144 -4.28 11.70 -10.10
CA ARG A 144 -4.63 12.63 -9.03
C ARG A 144 -5.69 12.05 -8.09
N ALA A 145 -6.81 11.59 -8.63
CA ALA A 145 -7.91 11.06 -7.82
C ALA A 145 -7.49 9.82 -7.02
N TRP A 146 -6.72 8.91 -7.65
CA TRP A 146 -6.15 7.74 -6.96
C TRP A 146 -5.19 8.17 -5.85
N SER A 147 -4.28 9.11 -6.11
CA SER A 147 -3.31 9.57 -5.12
C SER A 147 -3.95 10.29 -3.94
N GLU A 148 -5.03 11.05 -4.16
CA GLU A 148 -5.75 11.75 -3.09
C GLU A 148 -6.50 10.75 -2.20
N ALA A 149 -7.07 9.69 -2.79
CA ALA A 149 -7.72 8.62 -2.04
C ALA A 149 -6.73 7.80 -1.21
N GLU A 150 -5.60 7.39 -1.80
CA GLU A 150 -4.54 6.70 -1.06
C GLU A 150 -4.04 7.57 0.09
N GLN A 151 -3.71 8.85 -0.17
CA GLN A 151 -3.19 9.76 0.86
C GLN A 151 -4.11 9.83 2.08
N ALA A 152 -5.41 10.03 1.84
CA ALA A 152 -6.38 10.18 2.92
C ALA A 152 -6.48 8.92 3.79
N SER A 153 -6.41 7.73 3.17
CA SER A 153 -6.37 6.46 3.90
C SER A 153 -5.05 6.25 4.64
N THR A 154 -3.93 6.62 4.03
CA THR A 154 -2.60 6.51 4.64
C THR A 154 -2.52 7.40 5.89
N GLU A 155 -2.90 8.68 5.79
CA GLU A 155 -2.92 9.61 6.92
C GLU A 155 -3.86 9.15 8.04
N HIS A 156 -5.00 8.55 7.68
CA HIS A 156 -5.89 7.92 8.65
C HIS A 156 -5.20 6.77 9.39
N GLY A 157 -4.54 5.86 8.66
CA GLY A 157 -3.80 4.76 9.26
C GLY A 157 -2.65 5.24 10.18
N VAL A 158 -1.99 6.34 9.84
CA VAL A 158 -1.01 7.00 10.74
C VAL A 158 -1.68 7.45 12.04
N ALA A 159 -2.82 8.15 11.95
CA ALA A 159 -3.55 8.60 13.13
C ALA A 159 -4.05 7.43 13.99
N VAL A 160 -4.50 6.33 13.36
CA VAL A 160 -4.88 5.10 14.06
C VAL A 160 -3.67 4.51 14.79
N ALA A 161 -2.50 4.43 14.16
CA ALA A 161 -1.28 3.95 14.79
C ALA A 161 -0.91 4.78 16.03
N GLU A 162 -0.95 6.10 15.91
CA GLU A 162 -0.65 7.02 17.01
C GLU A 162 -1.63 6.87 18.17
N SER A 163 -2.92 6.65 17.87
CA SER A 163 -3.94 6.39 18.91
C SER A 163 -3.68 5.12 19.71
N HIS A 164 -2.95 4.15 19.13
CA HIS A 164 -2.50 2.91 19.78
C HIS A 164 -1.09 3.01 20.37
N GLY A 165 -0.50 4.22 20.40
CA GLY A 165 0.86 4.46 20.92
C GLY A 165 1.97 3.90 20.02
N GLN A 166 1.68 3.59 18.75
CA GLN A 166 2.66 3.19 17.77
C GLN A 166 3.10 4.40 16.94
N TYR A 167 4.40 4.62 16.88
CA TYR A 167 5.00 5.74 16.14
C TYR A 167 6.03 5.21 15.16
N ALA A 168 6.17 5.91 14.02
CA ALA A 168 7.19 5.58 13.04
C ALA A 168 8.60 5.67 13.65
N THR A 169 9.41 4.65 13.41
CA THR A 169 10.85 4.74 13.54
C THR A 169 11.40 5.74 12.53
N GLY A 170 12.66 6.15 12.70
CA GLY A 170 13.30 7.06 11.74
C GLY A 170 13.35 6.53 10.31
N VAL A 171 13.46 5.20 10.13
CA VAL A 171 13.45 4.56 8.81
C VAL A 171 12.04 4.59 8.22
N GLU A 172 11.03 4.20 8.99
CA GLU A 172 9.63 4.25 8.56
C GLU A 172 9.18 5.66 8.21
N GLN A 173 9.58 6.67 8.99
CA GLN A 173 9.27 8.06 8.72
C GLN A 173 9.88 8.56 7.39
N ARG A 174 11.11 8.14 7.07
CA ARG A 174 11.75 8.47 5.79
C ARG A 174 11.10 7.71 4.64
N PHE A 175 10.79 6.44 4.83
CA PHE A 175 10.02 5.65 3.86
C PHE A 175 8.67 6.30 3.55
N TYR A 176 7.95 6.76 4.57
CA TYR A 176 6.72 7.53 4.44
C TYR A 176 6.92 8.83 3.63
N GLN A 177 7.99 9.57 3.85
CA GLN A 177 8.30 10.76 3.04
C GLN A 177 8.55 10.43 1.56
N PHE A 178 9.06 9.23 1.27
CA PHE A 178 9.19 8.76 -0.11
C PHE A 178 7.85 8.41 -0.73
N SER A 179 6.92 7.78 0.00
CA SER A 179 5.55 7.57 -0.50
C SER A 179 4.81 8.90 -0.71
N GLU A 180 5.04 9.92 0.14
CA GLU A 180 4.56 11.30 -0.10
C GLU A 180 5.07 11.85 -1.42
N THR A 181 6.34 11.62 -1.74
CA THR A 181 6.95 12.09 -2.99
C THR A 181 6.37 11.36 -4.21
N TYR A 182 6.12 10.06 -4.12
CA TYR A 182 5.44 9.28 -5.16
C TYR A 182 4.02 9.83 -5.43
N ARG A 183 3.24 10.04 -4.37
CA ARG A 183 1.89 10.64 -4.46
C ARG A 183 1.93 12.07 -4.97
N TRP A 184 2.95 12.84 -4.62
CA TRP A 184 3.16 14.17 -5.19
C TRP A 184 3.42 14.08 -6.70
N ALA A 185 4.23 13.12 -7.16
CA ALA A 185 4.49 12.94 -8.59
C ALA A 185 3.18 12.66 -9.34
N LEU A 186 2.39 11.67 -8.90
CA LEU A 186 1.06 11.35 -9.45
C LEU A 186 0.18 12.60 -9.63
N ARG A 187 0.09 13.45 -8.60
CA ARG A 187 -0.74 14.67 -8.59
C ARG A 187 -0.18 15.79 -9.48
N ASN A 188 1.12 15.79 -9.76
CA ASN A 188 1.84 16.90 -10.40
C ASN A 188 2.53 16.48 -11.71
N ARG A 189 1.89 15.59 -12.49
CA ARG A 189 2.44 15.03 -13.75
C ARG A 189 3.15 16.05 -14.65
N PRO A 190 2.58 17.21 -15.03
CA PRO A 190 3.28 18.17 -15.89
C PRO A 190 4.62 18.62 -15.29
N PHE A 191 4.63 18.97 -14.01
CA PHE A 191 5.82 19.43 -13.32
C PHE A 191 6.86 18.31 -13.15
N ALA A 192 6.43 17.08 -12.85
CA ALA A 192 7.33 15.93 -12.78
C ALA A 192 7.97 15.62 -14.14
N LEU A 193 7.20 15.69 -15.24
CA LEU A 193 7.72 15.54 -16.59
C LEU A 193 8.70 16.66 -16.98
N ASP A 194 8.45 17.89 -16.56
CA ASP A 194 9.36 19.02 -16.78
C ASP A 194 10.68 18.84 -16.02
N LEU A 195 10.64 18.33 -14.78
CA LEU A 195 11.85 17.97 -14.04
C LEU A 195 12.67 16.91 -14.79
N LEU A 196 12.02 15.86 -15.30
CA LEU A 196 12.70 14.83 -16.10
C LEU A 196 13.23 15.38 -17.43
N ALA A 197 12.58 16.37 -18.03
CA ALA A 197 13.09 17.02 -19.23
C ALA A 197 14.35 17.85 -18.95
N VAL A 198 14.35 18.60 -17.83
CA VAL A 198 15.44 19.53 -17.48
C VAL A 198 16.64 18.81 -16.88
N TYR A 199 16.41 17.84 -15.99
CA TYR A 199 17.46 17.16 -15.22
C TYR A 199 17.70 15.73 -15.69
N GLY A 200 16.80 15.13 -16.46
CA GLY A 200 16.92 13.72 -16.84
C GLY A 200 18.21 13.41 -17.59
N TRP A 201 18.68 14.30 -18.46
CA TRP A 201 19.94 14.12 -19.20
C TRP A 201 21.19 14.13 -18.31
N LEU A 202 21.12 14.76 -17.13
CA LEU A 202 22.20 14.73 -16.13
C LEU A 202 22.23 13.41 -15.36
N ILE A 203 21.10 12.71 -15.30
CA ILE A 203 20.92 11.44 -14.58
C ILE A 203 21.23 10.27 -15.50
N HIS A 204 20.59 10.24 -16.67
CA HIS A 204 20.80 9.22 -17.70
C HIS A 204 20.58 9.82 -19.09
N PRO A 205 21.48 9.60 -20.08
CA PRO A 205 21.42 10.27 -21.38
C PRO A 205 20.10 10.07 -22.13
N ASP A 206 19.48 8.90 -22.01
CA ASP A 206 18.23 8.57 -22.71
C ASP A 206 16.96 9.02 -21.99
N LEU A 207 17.06 9.38 -20.71
CA LEU A 207 15.89 9.60 -19.86
C LEU A 207 15.08 10.82 -20.30
N ALA A 208 15.72 11.91 -20.69
CA ALA A 208 15.00 13.10 -21.14
C ALA A 208 14.13 12.80 -22.39
N GLY A 209 14.62 11.92 -23.27
CA GLY A 209 13.88 11.43 -24.45
C GLY A 209 12.77 10.45 -24.10
N ALA A 210 13.02 9.56 -23.14
CA ALA A 210 12.08 8.53 -22.68
C ALA A 210 11.17 8.96 -21.51
N ARG A 211 11.20 10.24 -21.10
CA ARG A 211 10.57 10.73 -19.86
C ARG A 211 9.08 10.42 -19.74
N VAL A 212 8.33 10.53 -20.83
CA VAL A 212 6.87 10.31 -20.82
C VAL A 212 6.54 8.83 -20.60
N PRO A 213 7.03 7.88 -21.43
CA PRO A 213 6.72 6.48 -21.20
C PRO A 213 7.37 5.92 -19.92
N PHE A 214 8.51 6.46 -19.47
CA PHE A 214 9.08 6.13 -18.17
C PHE A 214 8.17 6.59 -17.02
N TYR A 215 7.77 7.86 -17.01
CA TYR A 215 6.89 8.40 -16.00
C TYR A 215 5.56 7.64 -15.95
N ASP A 216 4.95 7.40 -17.11
CA ASP A 216 3.65 6.73 -17.19
C ASP A 216 3.73 5.28 -16.69
N TRP A 217 4.87 4.59 -16.86
CA TRP A 217 5.16 3.28 -16.27
C TRP A 217 5.37 3.38 -14.75
N PHE A 218 6.22 4.32 -14.31
CA PHE A 218 6.55 4.50 -12.90
C PHE A 218 5.30 4.78 -12.05
N THR A 219 4.36 5.57 -12.59
CA THR A 219 3.12 5.92 -11.91
C THR A 219 1.92 5.07 -12.31
N ASP A 220 2.10 3.95 -13.03
CA ASP A 220 0.97 3.09 -13.41
C ASP A 220 0.48 2.29 -12.20
N VAL A 221 -0.67 2.71 -11.66
CA VAL A 221 -1.28 2.04 -10.51
C VAL A 221 -1.74 0.62 -10.81
N ARG A 222 -1.77 0.24 -12.10
CA ARG A 222 -2.11 -1.10 -12.58
C ARG A 222 -0.95 -2.06 -12.64
N GLU A 223 0.26 -1.58 -12.38
CA GLU A 223 1.47 -2.38 -12.39
C GLU A 223 2.04 -2.47 -10.97
N SER A 224 2.41 -3.67 -10.55
CA SER A 224 3.03 -3.90 -9.24
C SER A 224 4.55 -3.76 -9.26
N ALA A 225 5.18 -4.01 -10.41
CA ALA A 225 6.64 -3.97 -10.54
C ALA A 225 7.24 -2.59 -10.15
N PRO A 226 6.67 -1.44 -10.57
CA PRO A 226 7.20 -0.13 -10.19
C PRO A 226 7.14 0.13 -8.69
N SER A 227 6.05 -0.27 -8.01
CA SER A 227 5.94 -0.06 -6.56
C SER A 227 6.87 -0.97 -5.77
N ILE A 228 7.05 -2.24 -6.15
CA ILE A 228 8.02 -3.13 -5.48
C ILE A 228 9.42 -2.49 -5.53
N LYS A 229 9.87 -2.09 -6.72
CA LYS A 229 11.21 -1.51 -6.92
C LYS A 229 11.35 -0.15 -6.25
N GLY A 230 10.32 0.69 -6.35
CA GLY A 230 10.27 1.98 -5.64
C GLY A 230 10.38 1.80 -4.13
N CYS A 231 9.73 0.79 -3.56
CA CYS A 231 9.82 0.48 -2.14
C CYS A 231 11.22 -0.04 -1.75
N GLU A 232 11.80 -0.95 -2.53
CA GLU A 232 13.18 -1.44 -2.29
C GLU A 232 14.18 -0.29 -2.21
N MET A 233 14.12 0.62 -3.19
CA MET A 233 14.99 1.80 -3.19
C MET A 233 14.69 2.72 -2.02
N ALA A 234 13.41 3.05 -1.79
CA ALA A 234 13.00 3.98 -0.74
C ALA A 234 13.42 3.47 0.64
N TYR A 235 13.29 2.17 0.87
CA TYR A 235 13.71 1.54 2.11
C TYR A 235 15.23 1.49 2.24
N GLY A 236 15.95 1.16 1.17
CA GLY A 236 17.41 1.22 1.12
C GLY A 236 17.94 2.62 1.49
N PHE A 237 17.42 3.67 0.86
CA PHE A 237 17.79 5.05 1.21
C PHE A 237 17.33 5.46 2.60
N ALA A 238 16.15 5.01 3.05
CA ALA A 238 15.66 5.29 4.39
C ALA A 238 16.56 4.65 5.47
N GLN A 239 17.26 3.56 5.19
CA GLN A 239 18.23 2.97 6.11
C GLN A 239 19.55 3.76 6.20
N LEU A 240 19.91 4.51 5.16
CA LEU A 240 21.11 5.34 5.15
C LEU A 240 20.85 6.65 5.93
N HIS A 241 21.62 6.91 6.99
CA HIS A 241 21.57 8.16 7.79
C HIS A 241 21.81 9.43 6.90
N PRO A 242 21.33 10.63 7.30
CA PRO A 242 20.43 11.44 6.47
C PRO A 242 21.12 12.29 5.41
N ILE A 243 20.80 12.03 4.14
CA ILE A 243 20.78 13.05 3.07
C ILE A 243 19.34 13.47 2.75
N ALA A 244 18.33 12.65 3.13
CA ALA A 244 16.92 12.87 2.81
C ALA A 244 16.30 14.13 3.44
N GLY A 245 16.86 14.67 4.53
CA GLY A 245 16.36 15.91 5.15
C GLY A 245 16.71 17.20 4.41
N VAL A 246 17.59 17.14 3.39
CA VAL A 246 18.07 18.32 2.65
C VAL A 246 17.31 18.54 1.34
N LEU A 247 16.63 17.52 0.82
CA LEU A 247 15.98 17.57 -0.49
C LEU A 247 14.45 17.61 -0.33
N GLY A 248 13.80 18.59 -0.96
CA GLY A 248 12.33 18.57 -1.12
C GLY A 248 11.87 17.45 -2.06
N ALA A 249 10.56 17.27 -2.24
CA ALA A 249 9.98 16.20 -3.07
C ALA A 249 10.62 16.07 -4.46
N ALA A 250 10.94 17.18 -5.13
CA ALA A 250 11.63 17.17 -6.42
C ALA A 250 13.05 16.57 -6.35
N GLY A 251 13.82 16.89 -5.32
CA GLY A 251 15.17 16.36 -5.13
C GLY A 251 15.16 14.89 -4.73
N LEU A 252 14.18 14.47 -3.91
CA LEU A 252 13.98 13.06 -3.62
C LEU A 252 13.60 12.32 -4.90
N PHE A 253 12.60 12.77 -5.66
CA PHE A 253 12.20 12.15 -6.93
C PHE A 253 13.39 11.93 -7.86
N LEU A 254 14.22 12.95 -8.12
CA LEU A 254 15.39 12.81 -9.00
C LEU A 254 16.45 11.83 -8.47
N ALA A 255 16.54 11.59 -7.16
CA ALA A 255 17.49 10.64 -6.59
C ALA A 255 17.14 9.16 -6.88
N TYR A 256 15.88 8.85 -7.21
CA TYR A 256 15.41 7.49 -7.54
C TYR A 256 15.43 7.17 -9.02
N VAL A 257 15.56 8.21 -9.83
CA VAL A 257 15.18 8.11 -11.24
C VAL A 257 16.18 7.26 -12.03
N THR A 258 17.45 7.18 -11.61
CA THR A 258 18.46 6.34 -12.29
C THR A 258 18.10 4.86 -12.24
N GLU A 259 18.02 4.26 -11.05
CA GLU A 259 17.84 2.82 -10.93
C GLU A 259 16.43 2.38 -11.36
N LEU A 260 15.41 3.23 -11.18
CA LEU A 260 14.09 2.97 -11.74
C LEU A 260 14.09 3.01 -13.28
N PHE A 261 14.90 3.90 -13.88
CA PHE A 261 14.99 3.99 -15.33
C PHE A 261 15.70 2.79 -15.95
N ASP A 262 16.75 2.27 -15.29
CA ASP A 262 17.43 1.04 -15.74
C ASP A 262 16.47 -0.15 -15.76
N GLU A 263 15.63 -0.30 -14.73
CA GLU A 263 14.58 -1.34 -14.70
C GLU A 263 13.55 -1.12 -15.81
N TYR A 264 13.13 0.13 -16.03
CA TYR A 264 12.23 0.48 -17.13
C TYR A 264 12.80 0.11 -18.50
N GLN A 265 14.12 0.18 -18.69
CA GLN A 265 14.77 -0.21 -19.95
C GLN A 265 14.90 -1.73 -20.11
N ALA A 266 14.93 -2.48 -19.00
CA ALA A 266 15.10 -3.94 -19.02
C ALA A 266 13.80 -4.74 -19.30
N ARG A 267 12.66 -4.05 -19.44
CA ARG A 267 11.32 -4.63 -19.66
C ARG A 267 11.05 -5.01 -21.12
#